data_AF-A0A935SB68-F1
#
_entry.id   AF-A0A935SB68-F1
#
_cell.length_a   1.000
_cell.length_b   1.000
_cell.length_c   1.000
_cell.angle_alpha   90.00
_cell.angle_beta   90.00
_cell.angle_gamma   90.00
#
_symmetry.space_group_name_H-M   'P 1'
#
loop_
_entity.id
_entity.type
_entity.pdbx_description
1 polymer ?
#
loop_
_entity_poly.entity_id
_entity_poly.type
_entity_poly.pdbx_seq_one_letter_code
_entity_poly.pdbx_strand_id
1 'polypeptide(L)'
;MEPFFFQTGGGKLSMPCCSGLNVLAPNGRMIPQGSGSSNELNICNVKVWKASDGTVGPGGCFPTPCGSYLPVEFVAFTGELEVKVVYLKWKTATELNNSHYDVEKSSDGVNFTKVTTVRSKALNGSSISLLDYSAIDSELKHPIYYYRLKQVDLDGSFKYTNVISVKIYAAEFSIFPNPNNGTFSIDVPSVNLHDN
;
A
#
# COMPACT_ATOMS: atom_id res chain seq x y z
N MET A 1 -6.44 42.93 -16.28
CA MET A 1 -6.93 41.54 -16.11
C MET A 1 -6.40 41.07 -14.78
N GLU A 2 -7.29 40.91 -13.79
CA GLU A 2 -6.90 40.89 -12.37
C GLU A 2 -6.33 39.53 -11.93
N PRO A 3 -5.37 39.53 -10.98
CA PRO A 3 -4.98 38.32 -10.28
C PRO A 3 -6.19 37.71 -9.55
N PHE A 4 -6.29 36.38 -9.55
CA PHE A 4 -7.25 35.72 -8.66
C PHE A 4 -6.69 35.78 -7.23
N PHE A 5 -7.30 36.61 -6.40
CA PHE A 5 -7.00 36.68 -4.98
C PHE A 5 -8.00 35.82 -4.21
N PHE A 6 -7.50 34.96 -3.31
CA PHE A 6 -8.34 34.49 -2.22
C PHE A 6 -8.73 35.73 -1.41
N GLN A 7 -10.04 35.99 -1.28
CA GLN A 7 -10.51 37.12 -0.49
C GLN A 7 -9.97 37.03 0.95
N THR A 8 -9.67 38.18 1.52
CA THR A 8 -9.14 38.32 2.88
C THR A 8 -10.11 37.68 3.87
N GLY A 9 -9.64 36.69 4.63
CA GLY A 9 -10.49 35.91 5.56
C GLY A 9 -10.32 34.38 5.52
N GLY A 10 -9.39 33.84 4.72
CA GLY A 10 -9.13 32.39 4.67
C GLY A 10 -9.98 31.68 3.62
N GLY A 11 -9.78 32.06 2.36
CA GLY A 11 -10.49 31.45 1.24
C GLY A 11 -10.02 30.01 0.99
N LYS A 12 -10.97 29.08 0.96
CA LYS A 12 -10.74 27.69 0.57
C LYS A 12 -11.39 27.46 -0.80
N LEU A 13 -10.59 27.06 -1.79
CA LEU A 13 -11.15 26.56 -3.05
C LEU A 13 -11.20 25.04 -2.94
N SER A 14 -12.41 24.49 -2.86
CA SER A 14 -12.63 23.06 -2.81
C SER A 14 -13.32 22.62 -4.08
N MET A 15 -12.69 21.70 -4.82
CA MET A 15 -13.22 21.18 -6.07
C MET A 15 -13.53 19.68 -5.92
N PRO A 16 -14.55 19.16 -6.64
CA PRO A 16 -14.83 17.73 -6.68
C PRO A 16 -13.60 16.91 -7.08
N CYS A 17 -13.63 15.61 -6.77
CA CYS A 17 -12.67 14.67 -7.35
C CYS A 17 -12.69 14.77 -8.88
N CYS A 18 -11.59 14.40 -9.53
CA CYS A 18 -11.44 14.53 -10.98
C CYS A 18 -11.38 15.98 -11.52
N SER A 19 -11.21 16.98 -10.65
CA SER A 19 -11.03 18.37 -11.07
C SER A 19 -9.56 18.69 -11.31
N GLY A 20 -9.28 19.49 -12.34
CA GLY A 20 -7.96 20.04 -12.61
C GLY A 20 -8.01 21.57 -12.56
N LEU A 21 -6.93 22.19 -12.09
CA LEU A 21 -6.76 23.64 -12.12
C LEU A 21 -5.55 24.00 -12.99
N ASN A 22 -5.81 24.79 -14.03
CA ASN A 22 -4.78 25.30 -14.93
C ASN A 22 -4.74 26.83 -14.87
N VAL A 23 -3.57 27.37 -14.56
CA VAL A 23 -3.29 28.81 -14.62
C VAL A 23 -2.82 29.15 -16.03
N LEU A 24 -3.78 29.48 -16.91
CA LEU A 24 -3.55 29.64 -18.35
C LEU A 24 -3.05 31.02 -18.78
N ALA A 25 -3.23 32.06 -17.95
CA ALA A 25 -2.82 33.41 -18.33
C ALA A 25 -1.28 33.56 -18.28
N PRO A 26 -0.64 34.26 -19.23
CA PRO A 26 0.82 34.48 -19.24
C PRO A 26 1.37 35.13 -17.97
N ASN A 27 0.54 35.91 -17.28
CA ASN A 27 0.83 36.54 -15.98
C ASN A 27 -0.09 36.03 -14.86
N GLY A 28 -0.84 34.95 -15.10
CA GLY A 28 -1.71 34.34 -14.11
C GLY A 28 -0.86 33.77 -12.97
N ARG A 29 -1.19 34.14 -11.73
CA ARG A 29 -0.50 33.65 -10.55
C ARG A 29 -1.51 33.39 -9.44
N MET A 30 -1.36 32.26 -8.74
CA MET A 30 -1.98 32.08 -7.43
C MET A 30 -1.04 32.66 -6.39
N ILE A 31 -1.38 33.83 -5.85
CA ILE A 31 -0.54 34.53 -4.89
C ILE A 31 -1.10 34.29 -3.48
N PRO A 32 -0.33 33.71 -2.55
CA PRO A 32 -0.75 33.57 -1.18
C PRO A 32 -0.89 34.95 -0.51
N GLN A 33 -2.07 35.24 0.04
CA GLN A 33 -2.31 36.41 0.90
C GLN A 33 -2.15 35.97 2.37
N GLY A 34 -0.91 35.96 2.86
CA GLY A 34 -0.55 35.60 4.24
C GLY A 34 0.14 34.23 4.39
N SER A 35 0.73 33.98 5.58
CA SER A 35 1.50 32.76 5.91
C SER A 35 0.68 31.63 6.56
N GLY A 36 -0.62 31.87 6.80
CA GLY A 36 -1.50 30.94 7.50
C GLY A 36 -1.94 29.75 6.65
N SER A 37 -2.25 28.63 7.31
CA SER A 37 -2.75 27.38 6.71
C SER A 37 -4.20 27.46 6.20
N SER A 38 -4.85 28.62 6.32
CA SER A 38 -6.26 28.86 6.00
C SER A 38 -6.54 29.22 4.54
N ASN A 39 -5.50 29.52 3.76
CA ASN A 39 -5.59 29.65 2.31
C ASN A 39 -5.13 28.34 1.67
N GLU A 40 -6.09 27.56 1.16
CA GLU A 40 -5.83 26.21 0.66
C GLU A 40 -6.64 25.88 -0.58
N LEU A 41 -6.04 25.04 -1.43
CA LEU A 41 -6.69 24.38 -2.54
C LEU A 41 -6.90 22.92 -2.15
N ASN A 42 -8.16 22.50 -2.14
CA ASN A 42 -8.55 21.12 -1.93
C ASN A 42 -9.13 20.53 -3.22
N ILE A 43 -8.61 19.38 -3.65
CA ILE A 43 -9.17 18.59 -4.74
C ILE A 43 -9.47 17.22 -4.18
N CYS A 44 -10.70 16.75 -4.32
CA CYS A 44 -11.12 15.46 -3.75
C CYS A 44 -10.90 15.36 -2.23
N ASN A 45 -11.17 16.43 -1.47
CA ASN A 45 -10.89 16.54 -0.03
C ASN A 45 -9.40 16.39 0.36
N VAL A 46 -8.49 16.34 -0.61
CA VAL A 46 -7.04 16.36 -0.40
C VAL A 46 -6.54 17.78 -0.57
N LYS A 47 -5.75 18.26 0.39
CA LYS A 47 -5.07 19.55 0.30
C LYS A 47 -3.90 19.44 -0.68
N VAL A 48 -4.07 19.99 -1.87
CA VAL A 48 -3.06 19.94 -2.95
C VAL A 48 -2.14 21.17 -2.95
N TRP A 49 -2.54 22.25 -2.27
CA TRP A 49 -1.72 23.44 -2.07
C TRP A 49 -2.20 24.23 -0.85
N LYS A 50 -1.26 24.85 -0.14
CA LYS A 50 -1.53 25.85 0.90
C LYS A 50 -0.65 27.08 0.69
N ALA A 51 -1.04 28.20 1.28
CA ALA A 51 -0.30 29.46 1.11
C ALA A 51 1.20 29.40 1.47
N SER A 52 1.60 28.54 2.42
CA SER A 52 3.01 28.35 2.76
C SER A 52 3.83 27.72 1.63
N ASP A 53 3.19 27.08 0.65
CA ASP A 53 3.87 26.44 -0.48
C ASP A 53 4.29 27.46 -1.55
N GLY A 54 3.90 28.73 -1.38
CA GLY A 54 4.36 29.84 -2.22
C GLY A 54 3.51 30.06 -3.47
N THR A 55 3.98 30.94 -4.35
CA THR A 55 3.23 31.40 -5.53
C THR A 55 3.26 30.37 -6.65
N VAL A 56 2.10 30.00 -7.18
CA VAL A 56 1.98 29.13 -8.37
C VAL A 56 1.91 30.01 -9.61
N GLY A 57 2.84 29.80 -10.55
CA GLY A 57 2.94 30.57 -11.80
C GLY A 57 2.16 29.96 -12.97
N PRO A 58 2.28 30.58 -14.16
CA PRO A 58 1.74 30.06 -15.41
C PRO A 58 2.28 28.65 -15.70
N GLY A 59 1.41 27.73 -16.09
CA GLY A 59 1.78 26.32 -16.30
C GLY A 59 1.79 25.46 -15.03
N GLY A 60 1.45 26.02 -13.87
CA GLY A 60 1.10 25.23 -12.69
C GLY A 60 -0.13 24.37 -12.98
N CYS A 61 0.08 23.05 -13.00
CA CYS A 61 -0.97 22.06 -13.16
C CYS A 61 -1.07 21.28 -11.85
N PHE A 62 -2.23 21.32 -11.21
CA PHE A 62 -2.57 20.37 -10.16
C PHE A 62 -3.19 19.16 -10.85
N PRO A 63 -2.43 18.06 -11.03
CA PRO A 63 -2.91 16.95 -11.82
C PRO A 63 -4.20 16.42 -11.21
N THR A 64 -5.18 16.21 -12.08
CA THR A 64 -6.44 15.57 -11.75
C THR A 64 -6.20 14.24 -11.04
N PRO A 65 -6.66 14.05 -9.81
CA PRO A 65 -6.85 12.71 -9.29
C PRO A 65 -8.14 12.16 -9.93
N CYS A 66 -8.02 11.79 -11.20
CA CYS A 66 -9.02 11.05 -11.99
C CYS A 66 -8.71 9.55 -11.94
N GLY A 67 -8.39 9.04 -10.76
CA GLY A 67 -8.57 7.63 -10.44
C GLY A 67 -9.58 7.63 -9.32
N SER A 68 -10.52 6.70 -9.32
CA SER A 68 -11.24 6.39 -8.08
C SER A 68 -10.19 6.29 -6.97
N TYR A 69 -10.30 7.08 -5.92
CA TYR A 69 -9.65 6.76 -4.66
C TYR A 69 -10.35 5.51 -4.14
N LEU A 70 -10.07 4.39 -4.79
CA LEU A 70 -10.26 3.08 -4.22
C LEU A 70 -9.36 3.06 -2.98
N PRO A 71 -9.88 2.52 -1.87
CA PRO A 71 -9.06 2.34 -0.68
C PRO A 71 -7.78 1.61 -1.08
N VAL A 72 -6.62 2.21 -0.78
CA VAL A 72 -5.26 1.69 -1.04
C VAL A 72 -5.25 0.57 -2.08
N GLU A 73 -4.96 0.93 -3.33
CA GLU A 73 -4.62 -0.09 -4.31
C GLU A 73 -3.25 -0.67 -3.94
N PHE A 74 -3.30 -1.80 -3.24
CA PHE A 74 -2.17 -2.72 -3.15
C PHE A 74 -1.80 -3.13 -4.57
N VAL A 75 -0.61 -2.73 -5.00
CA VAL A 75 -0.10 -3.06 -6.34
C VAL A 75 0.21 -4.55 -6.40
N ALA A 76 0.74 -5.12 -5.31
CA ALA A 76 0.94 -6.55 -5.14
C ALA A 76 1.21 -6.84 -3.66
N PHE A 77 0.75 -8.00 -3.18
CA PHE A 77 1.22 -8.63 -1.95
C PHE A 77 1.71 -10.03 -2.32
N THR A 78 2.98 -10.32 -2.06
CA THR A 78 3.62 -11.59 -2.41
C THR A 78 4.39 -12.16 -1.23
N GLY A 79 4.60 -13.48 -1.27
CA GLY A 79 5.31 -14.22 -0.24
C GLY A 79 6.18 -15.28 -0.90
N GLU A 80 7.46 -15.28 -0.55
CA GLU A 80 8.48 -16.19 -1.09
C GLU A 80 9.15 -16.92 0.06
N LEU A 81 9.29 -18.24 -0.02
CA LEU A 81 10.05 -19.02 0.94
C LEU A 81 11.52 -19.06 0.53
N GLU A 82 12.40 -18.68 1.43
CA GLU A 82 13.85 -18.80 1.28
C GLU A 82 14.45 -19.25 2.62
N VAL A 83 15.16 -20.38 2.62
CA VAL A 83 15.89 -20.93 3.79
C VAL A 83 15.05 -20.91 5.09
N LYS A 84 13.85 -21.52 5.08
CA LYS A 84 12.90 -21.57 6.22
C LYS A 84 12.45 -20.19 6.74
N VAL A 85 12.56 -19.15 5.92
CA VAL A 85 12.03 -17.82 6.19
C VAL A 85 11.08 -17.46 5.05
N VAL A 86 9.88 -16.99 5.39
CA VAL A 86 8.97 -16.40 4.41
C VAL A 86 9.24 -14.90 4.33
N TYR A 87 9.63 -14.45 3.15
CA TYR A 87 9.78 -13.05 2.81
C TYR A 87 8.49 -12.53 2.20
N LEU A 88 7.85 -11.61 2.91
CA LEU A 88 6.62 -10.96 2.49
C LEU A 88 6.95 -9.58 1.94
N LYS A 89 6.46 -9.28 0.74
CA LYS A 89 6.71 -8.01 0.04
C LYS A 89 5.39 -7.44 -0.45
N TRP A 90 5.22 -6.13 -0.29
CA TRP A 90 4.09 -5.44 -0.92
C TRP A 90 4.45 -4.03 -1.35
N LYS A 91 3.62 -3.52 -2.25
CA LYS A 91 3.72 -2.16 -2.78
C LYS A 91 2.35 -1.51 -2.73
N THR A 92 2.31 -0.21 -2.45
CA THR A 92 1.10 0.60 -2.50
C THR A 92 1.27 1.70 -3.53
N ALA A 93 0.30 1.84 -4.43
CA ALA A 93 0.32 2.93 -5.42
C ALA A 93 -0.01 4.27 -4.75
N THR A 94 -0.98 4.24 -3.84
CA THR A 94 -1.41 5.38 -3.04
C THR A 94 -1.73 4.94 -1.61
N GLU A 95 -1.58 5.87 -0.67
CA GLU A 95 -2.01 5.71 0.72
C GLU A 95 -2.81 6.95 1.12
N LEU A 96 -3.86 6.76 1.92
CA LEU A 96 -4.66 7.85 2.49
C LEU A 96 -4.96 7.53 3.95
N ASN A 97 -4.52 8.40 4.85
CA ASN A 97 -4.68 8.25 6.30
C ASN A 97 -4.23 6.88 6.84
N ASN A 98 -3.27 6.22 6.19
CA ASN A 98 -2.77 4.93 6.62
C ASN A 98 -1.85 5.07 7.84
N SER A 99 -2.14 4.34 8.91
CA SER A 99 -1.30 4.29 10.11
C SER A 99 -0.22 3.22 9.97
N HIS A 100 -0.63 1.99 9.66
CA HIS A 100 0.25 0.83 9.59
C HIS A 100 -0.42 -0.37 8.91
N TYR A 101 0.41 -1.35 8.59
CA TYR A 101 0.01 -2.68 8.15
C TYR A 101 0.31 -3.69 9.25
N ASP A 102 -0.71 -4.42 9.70
CA ASP A 102 -0.54 -5.62 10.48
C ASP A 102 -0.41 -6.81 9.52
N VAL A 103 0.75 -7.45 9.54
CA VAL A 103 1.00 -8.68 8.78
C VAL A 103 0.43 -9.82 9.58
N GLU A 104 -0.55 -10.53 9.01
CA GLU A 104 -1.22 -11.64 9.66
C GLU A 104 -0.95 -12.95 8.91
N LYS A 105 -0.80 -14.04 9.67
CA LYS A 105 -0.62 -15.40 9.14
C LYS A 105 -1.67 -16.36 9.71
N SER A 106 -1.93 -17.42 8.97
CA SER A 106 -2.83 -18.50 9.37
C SER A 106 -2.31 -19.84 8.84
N SER A 107 -2.46 -20.90 9.62
CA SER A 107 -2.16 -22.27 9.19
C SER A 107 -3.36 -23.03 8.65
N ASP A 108 -4.58 -22.52 8.86
CA ASP A 108 -5.84 -23.12 8.42
C ASP A 108 -6.59 -22.26 7.38
N GLY A 109 -6.10 -21.05 7.10
CA GLY A 109 -6.72 -20.09 6.18
C GLY A 109 -7.96 -19.38 6.76
N VAL A 110 -8.30 -19.64 8.02
CA VAL A 110 -9.51 -19.13 8.70
C VAL A 110 -9.13 -18.26 9.89
N ASN A 111 -8.31 -18.80 10.79
CA ASN A 111 -7.87 -18.12 12.00
C ASN A 111 -6.52 -17.45 11.76
N PHE A 112 -6.53 -16.12 11.68
CA PHE A 112 -5.35 -15.31 11.44
C PHE A 112 -4.80 -14.73 12.74
N THR A 113 -3.48 -14.85 12.92
CA THR A 113 -2.73 -14.25 14.03
C THR A 113 -1.71 -13.27 13.50
N LYS A 114 -1.42 -12.23 14.29
CA LYS A 114 -0.46 -11.20 13.89
C LYS A 114 0.98 -11.72 13.99
N VAL A 115 1.76 -11.48 12.94
CA VAL A 115 3.21 -11.71 12.87
C VAL A 115 3.95 -10.45 13.31
N THR A 116 3.66 -9.33 12.66
CA THR A 116 4.35 -8.06 12.92
C THR A 116 3.51 -6.88 12.47
N THR A 117 3.91 -5.68 12.91
CA THR A 117 3.32 -4.41 12.52
C THR A 117 4.36 -3.59 11.76
N VAL A 118 4.04 -3.14 10.55
CA VAL A 118 4.89 -2.28 9.72
C VAL A 118 4.22 -0.91 9.59
N ARG A 119 4.86 0.13 10.13
CA ARG A 119 4.37 1.51 10.04
C ARG A 119 4.31 1.97 8.59
N SER A 120 3.31 2.80 8.27
CA SER A 120 3.27 3.48 6.98
C SER A 120 4.54 4.29 6.76
N LYS A 121 5.08 4.24 5.54
CA LYS A 121 6.19 5.09 5.08
C LYS A 121 5.69 6.43 4.54
N ALA A 122 4.37 6.59 4.37
CA ALA A 122 3.77 7.80 3.86
C ALA A 122 3.83 8.94 4.89
N LEU A 123 4.14 10.15 4.43
CA LEU A 123 4.17 11.33 5.29
C LEU A 123 2.75 11.62 5.78
N ASN A 124 2.55 11.65 7.11
CA ASN A 124 1.23 11.78 7.74
C ASN A 124 0.21 10.72 7.26
N GLY A 125 0.69 9.52 6.88
CA GLY A 125 -0.15 8.42 6.42
C GLY A 125 -0.74 8.59 5.03
N SER A 126 -0.34 9.61 4.26
CA SER A 126 -0.86 9.83 2.90
C SER A 126 0.26 9.96 1.87
N SER A 127 0.13 9.24 0.76
CA SER A 127 1.10 9.21 -0.33
C SER A 127 0.40 9.00 -1.66
N ILE A 128 0.88 9.71 -2.69
CA ILE A 128 0.50 9.48 -4.09
C ILE A 128 1.63 8.83 -4.89
N SER A 129 2.77 8.56 -4.24
CA SER A 129 3.91 7.86 -4.81
C SER A 129 3.90 6.40 -4.38
N LEU A 130 4.49 5.56 -5.23
CA LEU A 130 4.68 4.14 -4.94
C LEU A 130 5.56 3.98 -3.69
N LEU A 131 5.10 3.17 -2.75
CA LEU A 131 5.87 2.82 -1.54
C LEU A 131 6.05 1.31 -1.46
N ASP A 132 7.28 0.90 -1.21
CA ASP A 132 7.66 -0.51 -1.04
C ASP A 132 7.76 -0.88 0.43
N TYR A 133 7.32 -2.08 0.77
CA TYR A 133 7.33 -2.62 2.12
C TYR A 133 7.75 -4.08 2.14
N SER A 134 8.26 -4.52 3.28
CA SER A 134 8.63 -5.91 3.50
C SER A 134 8.46 -6.33 4.96
N ALA A 135 8.27 -7.63 5.15
CA ALA A 135 8.29 -8.30 6.45
C ALA A 135 8.87 -9.71 6.28
N ILE A 136 9.29 -10.31 7.39
CA ILE A 136 9.79 -11.68 7.43
C ILE A 136 9.02 -12.48 8.47
N ASP A 137 8.82 -13.77 8.20
CA ASP A 137 8.34 -14.75 9.16
C ASP A 137 9.24 -15.99 9.17
N SER A 138 9.86 -16.27 10.31
CA SER A 138 10.72 -17.44 10.53
C SER A 138 10.07 -18.52 11.39
N GLU A 139 8.88 -18.26 11.95
CA GLU A 139 8.17 -19.23 12.79
C GLU A 139 7.26 -20.14 11.95
N LEU A 140 7.89 -21.10 11.27
CA LEU A 140 7.24 -21.97 10.29
C LEU A 140 7.16 -23.42 10.80
N LYS A 141 6.00 -23.77 11.37
CA LYS A 141 5.69 -25.10 11.92
C LYS A 141 4.71 -25.96 11.10
N HIS A 142 4.22 -25.44 9.98
CA HIS A 142 3.17 -26.05 9.16
C HIS A 142 3.60 -26.11 7.69
N PRO A 143 3.07 -27.05 6.89
CA PRO A 143 3.49 -27.24 5.50
C PRO A 143 3.04 -26.11 4.56
N ILE A 144 2.05 -25.33 4.98
CA ILE A 144 1.55 -24.18 4.25
C ILE A 144 1.14 -23.11 5.26
N TYR A 145 1.32 -21.85 4.88
CA TYR A 145 0.75 -20.71 5.58
C TYR A 145 0.00 -19.83 4.60
N TYR A 146 -1.05 -19.21 5.11
CA TYR A 146 -1.82 -18.17 4.45
C TYR A 146 -1.47 -16.84 5.08
N TYR A 147 -1.22 -15.82 4.26
CA TYR A 147 -0.89 -14.49 4.72
C TYR A 147 -1.87 -13.47 4.16
N ARG A 148 -2.13 -12.43 4.94
CA ARG A 148 -2.84 -11.23 4.51
C ARG A 148 -2.25 -10.01 5.21
N LEU A 149 -2.48 -8.85 4.63
CA LEU A 149 -2.22 -7.59 5.31
C LEU A 149 -3.53 -7.02 5.83
N LYS A 150 -3.52 -6.56 7.07
CA LYS A 150 -4.55 -5.70 7.64
C LYS A 150 -4.01 -4.27 7.62
N GLN A 151 -4.49 -3.46 6.69
CA GLN A 151 -4.22 -2.03 6.71
C GLN A 151 -5.09 -1.37 7.78
N VAL A 152 -4.50 -0.55 8.63
CA VAL A 152 -5.19 0.20 9.67
C VAL A 152 -4.98 1.69 9.42
N ASP A 153 -6.08 2.43 9.34
CA ASP A 153 -6.06 3.87 9.13
C ASP A 153 -5.87 4.61 10.47
N LEU A 154 -5.58 5.91 10.41
CA LEU A 154 -5.34 6.76 11.59
C LEU A 154 -6.57 6.89 12.49
N ASP A 155 -7.76 6.66 11.96
CA ASP A 155 -9.03 6.63 12.71
C ASP A 155 -9.34 5.25 13.33
N GLY A 156 -8.48 4.26 13.10
CA GLY A 156 -8.63 2.88 13.59
C GLY A 156 -9.50 1.99 12.72
N SER A 157 -10.09 2.50 11.64
CA SER A 157 -10.73 1.66 10.63
C SER A 157 -9.70 0.78 9.92
N PHE A 158 -10.13 -0.35 9.35
CA PHE A 158 -9.21 -1.28 8.73
C PHE A 158 -9.80 -2.01 7.53
N LYS A 159 -8.89 -2.47 6.65
CA LYS A 159 -9.21 -3.29 5.48
C LYS A 159 -8.18 -4.39 5.32
N TYR A 160 -8.60 -5.50 4.71
CA TYR A 160 -7.72 -6.63 4.43
C TYR A 160 -7.36 -6.68 2.95
N THR A 161 -6.16 -7.15 2.65
CA THR A 161 -5.80 -7.59 1.30
C THR A 161 -6.45 -8.93 0.97
N ASN A 162 -6.32 -9.32 -0.30
CA ASN A 162 -6.42 -10.72 -0.68
C ASN A 162 -5.43 -11.57 0.14
N VAL A 163 -5.83 -12.82 0.38
CA VAL A 163 -5.00 -13.82 1.06
C VAL A 163 -4.08 -14.46 0.03
N ILE A 164 -2.81 -14.58 0.35
CA ILE A 164 -1.83 -15.35 -0.41
C ILE A 164 -1.46 -16.61 0.36
N SER A 165 -1.02 -17.66 -0.33
CA SER A 165 -0.52 -18.88 0.30
C SER A 165 0.95 -19.09 -0.01
N VAL A 166 1.74 -19.49 0.99
CA VAL A 166 3.14 -19.87 0.84
C VAL A 166 3.31 -21.29 1.36
N LYS A 167 3.76 -22.20 0.47
CA LYS A 167 4.10 -23.58 0.84
C LYS A 167 5.49 -23.61 1.47
N ILE A 168 5.61 -24.20 2.65
CA ILE A 168 6.85 -24.30 3.42
C ILE A 168 7.61 -25.58 3.08
N TYR A 169 6.88 -26.68 2.89
CA TYR A 169 7.43 -27.95 2.43
C TYR A 169 6.96 -28.20 1.00
N ALA A 170 7.89 -28.10 0.06
CA ALA A 170 7.76 -28.71 -1.26
C ALA A 170 8.33 -30.12 -1.20
N ALA A 171 7.77 -30.99 -0.35
CA ALA A 171 8.04 -32.42 -0.51
C ALA A 171 7.13 -32.92 -1.63
N GLU A 172 7.59 -32.77 -2.88
CA GLU A 172 7.00 -33.48 -4.01
C GLU A 172 7.34 -34.96 -3.85
N PHE A 173 6.56 -35.71 -3.09
CA PHE A 173 6.74 -37.15 -3.05
C PHE A 173 6.03 -37.76 -4.26
N SER A 174 6.70 -38.67 -4.96
CA SER A 174 6.08 -39.47 -6.01
C SER A 174 5.90 -40.91 -5.53
N ILE A 175 4.76 -41.51 -5.88
CA ILE A 175 4.44 -42.89 -5.51
C ILE A 175 4.47 -43.72 -6.78
N PHE A 176 5.28 -44.79 -6.79
CA PHE A 176 5.33 -45.71 -7.90
C PHE A 176 5.46 -47.19 -7.49
N PRO A 177 4.92 -48.11 -8.29
CA PRO A 177 3.98 -47.83 -9.38
C PRO A 177 2.61 -47.37 -8.84
N ASN A 178 1.91 -46.54 -9.62
CA ASN A 178 0.49 -46.24 -9.42
C ASN A 178 -0.23 -46.49 -10.77
N PRO A 179 -1.10 -47.51 -10.89
CA PRO A 179 -1.62 -48.40 -9.83
C PRO A 179 -0.63 -49.44 -9.29
N ASN A 180 -0.86 -49.96 -8.07
CA ASN A 180 -0.09 -51.06 -7.47
C ASN A 180 -0.98 -52.17 -6.90
N ASN A 181 -0.37 -53.34 -6.64
CA ASN A 181 -1.01 -54.53 -6.07
C ASN A 181 -0.66 -54.74 -4.58
N GLY A 182 -0.46 -53.64 -3.82
CA GLY A 182 -0.16 -53.69 -2.38
C GLY A 182 1.30 -53.46 -1.99
N THR A 183 2.22 -53.34 -2.96
CA THR A 183 3.61 -52.92 -2.75
C THR A 183 3.88 -51.65 -3.57
N PHE A 184 4.38 -50.60 -2.93
CA PHE A 184 4.73 -49.33 -3.58
C PHE A 184 6.00 -48.74 -2.96
N SER A 185 6.67 -47.88 -3.73
CA SER A 185 7.79 -47.07 -3.31
C SER A 185 7.36 -45.61 -3.19
N ILE A 186 7.87 -44.93 -2.18
CA ILE A 186 7.77 -43.48 -2.03
C ILE A 186 9.13 -42.91 -2.40
N ASP A 187 9.16 -42.08 -3.44
CA ASP A 187 10.33 -41.27 -3.75
C ASP A 187 10.15 -39.91 -3.10
N VAL A 188 11.10 -39.55 -2.25
CA VAL A 188 11.13 -38.26 -1.56
C VAL A 188 12.37 -37.52 -2.07
N PRO A 189 12.23 -36.36 -2.72
CA PRO A 189 13.37 -35.61 -3.20
C PRO A 189 14.28 -35.29 -2.02
N SER A 190 15.57 -35.63 -2.18
CA SER A 190 16.57 -35.43 -1.14
C SER A 190 16.66 -33.95 -0.77
N VAL A 191 16.25 -33.61 0.46
CA VAL A 191 16.50 -32.28 1.03
C VAL A 191 17.96 -32.26 1.47
N ASN A 192 18.81 -31.50 0.76
CA ASN A 192 20.17 -31.23 1.22
C ASN A 192 20.10 -30.42 2.52
N LEU A 193 20.53 -31.02 3.63
CA LEU A 193 20.59 -30.39 4.95
C LEU A 193 22.00 -29.87 5.29
N HIS A 194 22.80 -29.50 4.29
CA HIS A 194 24.08 -28.82 4.52
C HIS A 194 23.99 -27.43 3.95
N ASP A 195 23.74 -26.46 4.83
CA ASP A 195 24.37 -25.14 4.85
C ASP A 195 23.97 -24.50 6.19
N ASN A 196 24.92 -24.47 7.12
CA ASN A 196 24.81 -23.94 8.47
C ASN A 196 25.85 -22.82 8.62
#